data_AF-A0A0M2SUJ0-F1
#
_entry.id   AF-A0A0M2SUJ0-F1
#
_cell.length_a   1.000
_cell.length_b   1.000
_cell.length_c   1.000
_cell.angle_alpha   90.00
_cell.angle_beta   90.00
_cell.angle_gamma   90.00
#
_symmetry.space_group_name_H-M   'P 1'
#
loop_
_entity.id
_entity.type
_entity.pdbx_description
1 polymer ?
#
loop_
_entity_poly.entity_id
_entity_poly.type
_entity_poly.pdbx_seq_one_letter_code
_entity_poly.pdbx_strand_id
1 'polypeptide(L)'
;MVISTSPCVVMRIRNIKATILGRRTRSPLALPFGLSFEEDLNLGESVVLQKEINPLMTALRKRGIIVTAVHNHWLFEEPRLMYMHWEDTGDAFDFAERSFAAAKEAGLFNRKSRHD
;
A
#
# COMPACT_ATOMS: atom_id res chain seq x y z
N MET A 1 -2.52 31.85 -5.60
CA MET A 1 -2.22 31.17 -4.33
C MET A 1 -1.02 30.28 -4.58
N VAL A 2 0.13 30.63 -4.01
CA VAL A 2 1.33 29.80 -4.00
C VAL A 2 1.08 28.67 -3.01
N ILE A 3 1.22 27.41 -3.43
CA ILE A 3 1.38 26.28 -2.50
C ILE A 3 2.80 25.77 -2.74
N SER A 4 3.71 26.30 -1.93
CA SER A 4 5.12 25.97 -1.92
C SER A 4 5.32 24.83 -0.93
N THR A 5 5.06 23.59 -1.39
CA THR A 5 5.59 22.29 -0.94
C THR A 5 4.54 21.22 -1.28
N SER A 6 4.54 20.73 -2.52
CA SER A 6 3.73 19.54 -2.85
C SER A 6 4.26 18.34 -2.05
N PRO A 7 3.39 17.47 -1.52
CA PRO A 7 3.83 16.25 -0.85
C PRO A 7 4.75 15.43 -1.77
N CYS A 8 5.79 14.82 -1.21
CA CYS A 8 6.61 13.87 -1.93
C CYS A 8 5.87 12.52 -1.95
N VAL A 9 5.67 11.93 -3.13
CA VAL A 9 5.01 10.63 -3.26
C VAL A 9 5.97 9.65 -3.92
N VAL A 10 6.26 8.55 -3.22
CA VAL A 10 7.03 7.43 -3.76
C VAL A 10 6.10 6.25 -3.92
N MET A 11 6.07 5.68 -5.12
CA MET A 11 5.15 4.59 -5.44
C MET A 11 5.85 3.46 -6.18
N ARG A 12 5.45 2.23 -5.83
CA ARG A 12 5.78 1.02 -6.55
C ARG A 12 4.51 0.31 -6.97
N ILE A 13 4.46 -0.13 -8.22
CA ILE A 13 3.34 -0.96 -8.71
C ILE A 13 3.50 -2.39 -8.18
N ARG A 14 2.46 -2.89 -7.51
CA ARG A 14 2.36 -4.27 -7.01
C ARG A 14 2.23 -5.23 -8.20
N ASN A 15 2.95 -6.35 -8.17
CA ASN A 15 2.90 -7.37 -9.22
C ASN A 15 1.75 -8.35 -8.98
N ILE A 16 0.50 -7.87 -9.11
CA ILE A 16 -0.71 -8.69 -8.95
C ILE A 16 -1.33 -8.93 -10.32
N LYS A 17 -1.83 -10.15 -10.55
CA LYS A 17 -2.50 -10.50 -11.80
C LYS A 17 -3.96 -10.04 -11.89
N ALA A 18 -4.22 -8.75 -11.64
CA ALA A 18 -5.57 -8.23 -11.51
C ALA A 18 -6.25 -7.82 -12.83
N THR A 19 -7.57 -8.00 -12.86
CA THR A 19 -8.48 -7.44 -13.86
C THR A 19 -9.52 -6.55 -13.19
N ILE A 20 -10.08 -5.59 -13.94
CA ILE A 20 -11.25 -4.78 -13.56
C ILE A 20 -12.17 -4.80 -14.79
N LEU A 21 -13.45 -5.11 -14.61
CA LEU A 21 -14.40 -5.31 -15.73
C LEU A 21 -13.88 -6.33 -16.77
N GLY A 22 -13.19 -7.37 -16.30
CA GLY A 22 -12.59 -8.40 -17.15
C GLY A 22 -11.43 -7.91 -18.04
N ARG A 23 -10.88 -6.71 -17.79
CA ARG A 23 -9.72 -6.17 -18.51
C ARG A 23 -8.51 -6.12 -17.59
N ARG A 24 -7.37 -6.53 -18.11
CA ARG A 24 -6.11 -6.52 -17.35
C ARG A 24 -5.72 -5.09 -16.97
N THR A 25 -5.43 -4.85 -15.69
CA THR A 25 -4.88 -3.57 -15.23
C THR A 25 -3.41 -3.67 -14.86
N ARG A 26 -2.69 -2.57 -15.09
CA ARG A 26 -1.36 -2.25 -14.55
C ARG A 26 -1.32 -0.84 -13.98
N SER A 27 -2.50 -0.22 -13.81
CA SER A 27 -2.61 1.16 -13.40
C SER A 27 -2.07 1.34 -11.98
N PRO A 28 -1.28 2.39 -11.71
CA PRO A 28 -0.90 2.75 -10.34
C PRO A 28 -2.13 3.04 -9.45
N LEU A 29 -3.27 3.41 -10.02
CA LEU A 29 -4.53 3.61 -9.28
C LEU A 29 -5.17 2.30 -8.80
N ALA A 30 -4.81 1.17 -9.42
CA ALA A 30 -5.34 -0.14 -9.05
C ALA A 30 -4.34 -0.96 -8.24
N LEU A 31 -3.05 -0.83 -8.56
CA LEU A 31 -1.98 -1.66 -8.00
C LEU A 31 -0.93 -0.89 -7.17
N PRO A 32 -1.28 0.07 -6.30
CA PRO A 32 -0.29 0.85 -5.58
C PRO A 32 0.36 0.08 -4.42
N PHE A 33 1.63 0.38 -4.19
CA PHE A 33 2.24 0.52 -2.87
C PHE A 33 2.82 1.93 -2.86
N GLY A 34 2.14 2.86 -2.20
CA GLY A 34 2.46 4.28 -2.20
C GLY A 34 2.76 4.78 -0.79
N LEU A 35 3.74 5.65 -0.68
CA LEU A 35 4.03 6.43 0.52
C LEU A 35 4.02 7.91 0.12
N SER A 36 3.40 8.74 0.96
CA SER A 36 3.32 10.19 0.82
C SER A 36 3.95 10.84 2.05
N PHE A 37 4.72 11.89 1.83
CA PHE A 37 5.47 12.61 2.86
C PHE A 37 5.14 14.10 2.78
N GLU A 38 4.60 14.63 3.87
CA GLU A 38 4.42 16.06 4.15
C GLU A 38 5.44 16.49 5.22
N GLU A 39 5.36 17.72 5.72
CA GLU A 39 6.32 18.21 6.73
C GLU A 39 6.22 17.46 8.06
N ASP A 40 5.00 17.10 8.48
CA ASP A 40 4.69 16.49 9.79
C ASP A 40 3.74 15.29 9.70
N LEU A 41 3.36 14.88 8.49
CA LEU A 41 2.44 13.78 8.25
C LEU A 41 2.95 12.85 7.15
N ASN A 42 3.00 11.56 7.48
CA ASN A 42 3.32 10.51 6.53
C ASN A 42 2.13 9.58 6.35
N LEU A 43 1.80 9.28 5.10
CA LEU A 43 0.67 8.44 4.73
C LEU A 43 1.16 7.28 3.87
N GLY A 44 0.54 6.12 4.03
CA GLY A 44 0.82 4.95 3.22
C GLY A 44 -0.46 4.28 2.74
N GLU A 45 -0.43 3.80 1.50
CA GLU A 45 -1.49 3.01 0.90
C GLU A 45 -0.88 1.79 0.19
N SER A 46 -1.53 0.63 0.29
CA SER A 46 -1.27 -0.43 -0.68
C SER A 46 -2.49 -1.25 -1.01
N VAL A 47 -2.57 -1.69 -2.27
CA VAL A 47 -3.41 -2.82 -2.62
C VAL A 47 -2.84 -4.10 -1.98
N VAL A 48 -3.75 -4.84 -1.37
CA VAL A 48 -3.50 -6.11 -0.71
C VAL A 48 -4.52 -7.15 -1.18
N LEU A 49 -4.07 -8.39 -1.30
CA LEU A 49 -4.96 -9.54 -1.39
C LEU A 49 -5.55 -9.82 -0.01
N GLN A 50 -6.71 -10.48 0.05
CA GLN A 50 -7.37 -10.79 1.32
C GLN A 50 -6.45 -11.52 2.31
N LYS A 51 -5.62 -12.45 1.81
CA LYS A 51 -4.62 -13.18 2.62
C LYS A 51 -3.48 -12.31 3.15
N GLU A 52 -3.24 -11.15 2.56
CA GLU A 52 -2.16 -10.22 2.94
C GLU A 52 -2.60 -9.20 4.00
N ILE A 53 -3.91 -9.08 4.28
CA ILE A 53 -4.46 -8.09 5.24
C ILE A 53 -3.87 -8.26 6.63
N ASN A 54 -4.09 -9.40 7.28
CA ASN A 54 -3.62 -9.63 8.65
C ASN A 54 -2.09 -9.61 8.76
N PRO A 55 -1.32 -10.22 7.84
CA PRO A 55 0.15 -10.10 7.83
C PRO A 55 0.63 -8.64 7.76
N LEU A 56 0.10 -7.83 6.84
CA LEU A 56 0.53 -6.44 6.70
C LEU A 56 0.13 -5.61 7.93
N MET A 57 -1.12 -5.72 8.38
CA MET A 57 -1.60 -4.99 9.55
C MET A 57 -0.78 -5.30 10.79
N THR A 58 -0.46 -6.58 11.02
CA THR A 58 0.36 -7.03 12.15
C THR A 58 1.79 -6.47 12.04
N ALA A 59 2.39 -6.55 10.85
CA ALA A 59 3.76 -6.09 10.61
C ALA A 59 3.90 -4.57 10.76
N LEU A 60 2.89 -3.79 10.35
CA LEU A 60 2.84 -2.33 10.55
C LEU A 60 2.70 -1.99 12.04
N ARG A 61 1.75 -2.60 12.74
CA ARG A 61 1.54 -2.36 14.18
C ARG A 61 2.75 -2.73 15.03
N LYS A 62 3.45 -3.81 14.70
CA LYS A 62 4.71 -4.21 15.35
C LYS A 62 5.80 -3.12 15.26
N ARG A 63 5.70 -2.23 14.29
CA ARG A 63 6.64 -1.12 14.04
C ARG A 63 6.10 0.24 14.53
N GLY A 64 5.03 0.23 15.32
CA GLY A 64 4.40 1.42 15.87
C GLY A 64 3.64 2.26 14.84
N ILE A 65 3.37 1.75 13.65
CA ILE A 65 2.62 2.46 12.61
C ILE A 65 1.12 2.24 12.82
N ILE A 66 0.33 3.32 12.73
CA ILE A 66 -1.12 3.30 12.91
C ILE A 66 -1.77 2.84 11.61
N VAL A 67 -2.57 1.77 11.66
CA VAL A 67 -3.39 1.31 10.52
C VAL A 67 -4.79 1.90 10.67
N THR A 68 -5.21 2.72 9.70
CA THR A 68 -6.42 3.55 9.81
C THR A 68 -7.62 2.97 9.08
N ALA A 69 -7.41 2.33 7.93
CA ALA A 69 -8.50 1.77 7.14
C ALA A 69 -8.12 0.50 6.38
N VAL A 70 -9.13 -0.35 6.18
CA VAL A 70 -9.10 -1.46 5.22
C VAL A 70 -10.42 -1.47 4.46
N HIS A 71 -10.37 -1.30 3.14
CA HIS A 71 -11.57 -1.22 2.30
C HIS A 71 -11.27 -1.64 0.85
N ASN A 72 -12.23 -1.47 -0.05
CA ASN A 72 -12.14 -1.86 -1.46
C ASN A 72 -12.35 -0.62 -2.35
N HIS A 73 -11.59 -0.47 -3.44
CA HIS A 73 -11.72 0.66 -4.39
C HIS A 73 -12.54 0.30 -5.64
N TRP A 74 -12.52 -0.96 -6.08
CA TRP A 74 -13.05 -1.38 -7.37
C TRP A 74 -14.15 -2.42 -7.21
N LEU A 75 -15.12 -2.38 -8.12
CA LEU A 75 -16.11 -3.44 -8.32
C LEU A 75 -15.70 -4.30 -9.52
N PHE A 76 -16.14 -5.56 -9.52
CA PHE A 76 -15.92 -6.52 -10.62
C PHE A 76 -14.45 -6.73 -10.97
N GLU A 77 -13.62 -6.69 -9.94
CA GLU A 77 -12.20 -6.98 -9.98
C GLU A 77 -11.91 -8.44 -9.63
N GLU A 78 -10.86 -9.00 -10.25
CA GLU A 78 -10.40 -10.37 -10.00
C GLU A 78 -8.87 -10.40 -10.02
N PRO A 79 -8.17 -10.90 -8.98
CA PRO A 79 -8.73 -11.34 -7.69
C PRO A 79 -9.29 -10.18 -6.87
N ARG A 80 -10.02 -10.51 -5.80
CA ARG A 80 -10.55 -9.50 -4.85
C ARG A 80 -9.41 -8.60 -4.34
N LEU A 81 -9.47 -7.33 -4.71
CA LEU A 81 -8.50 -6.32 -4.29
C LEU A 81 -9.04 -5.56 -3.09
N MET A 82 -8.25 -5.51 -2.02
CA MET A 82 -8.48 -4.68 -0.85
C MET A 82 -7.37 -3.65 -0.74
N TYR A 83 -7.58 -2.59 0.03
CA TYR A 83 -6.66 -1.47 0.19
C TYR A 83 -6.51 -1.20 1.67
N MET A 84 -5.27 -1.01 2.10
CA MET A 84 -4.94 -0.67 3.48
C MET A 84 -4.28 0.69 3.53
N HIS A 85 -4.69 1.49 4.51
CA HIS A 85 -4.15 2.81 4.79
C HIS A 85 -3.47 2.83 6.15
N TRP A 86 -2.35 3.53 6.24
CA TRP A 86 -1.62 3.71 7.49
C TRP A 86 -0.92 5.07 7.55
N GLU A 87 -0.63 5.53 8.76
CA GLU A 87 -0.08 6.87 9.01
C GLU A 87 0.90 6.91 10.17
N ASP A 88 1.72 7.96 10.17
CA ASP A 88 2.66 8.31 11.25
C ASP A 88 3.04 9.81 11.14
N THR A 89 3.37 10.43 12.26
CA THR A 89 3.88 11.82 12.35
C THR A 89 5.40 11.88 12.65
N GLY A 90 6.10 10.74 12.58
CA GLY A 90 7.54 10.65 12.77
C GLY A 90 8.38 11.08 11.55
N ASP A 91 9.69 10.81 11.62
CA ASP A 91 10.61 11.07 10.52
C ASP A 91 10.22 10.31 9.23
N ALA A 92 10.29 11.01 8.09
CA ALA A 92 9.88 10.50 6.79
C ALA A 92 10.71 9.29 6.33
N PHE A 93 12.02 9.31 6.59
CA PHE A 93 12.91 8.21 6.21
C PHE A 93 12.61 6.97 7.06
N ASP A 94 12.47 7.14 8.38
CA ASP A 94 12.10 6.06 9.30
C ASP A 94 10.73 5.47 8.97
N PHE A 95 9.75 6.31 8.59
CA PHE A 95 8.44 5.84 8.12
C PHE A 95 8.57 5.00 6.85
N ALA A 96 9.39 5.44 5.89
CA ALA A 96 9.61 4.73 4.64
C ALA A 96 10.26 3.35 4.88
N GLU A 97 11.30 3.29 5.70
CA GLU A 97 11.99 2.04 6.04
C GLU A 97 11.06 1.07 6.76
N ARG A 98 10.33 1.52 7.79
CA ARG A 98 9.40 0.67 8.56
C ARG A 98 8.24 0.18 7.70
N SER A 99 7.65 1.05 6.87
CA SER A 99 6.57 0.68 5.95
C SER A 99 7.03 -0.38 4.94
N PHE A 100 8.21 -0.18 4.35
CA PHE A 100 8.75 -1.13 3.38
C PHE A 100 9.15 -2.46 4.02
N ALA A 101 9.72 -2.43 5.23
CA ALA A 101 10.04 -3.62 6.00
C ALA A 101 8.77 -4.41 6.36
N ALA A 102 7.68 -3.75 6.75
CA ALA A 102 6.39 -4.39 7.00
C ALA A 102 5.85 -5.07 5.74
N ALA A 103 5.89 -4.39 4.59
CA ALA A 103 5.45 -4.95 3.32
C ALA A 103 6.27 -6.16 2.88
N LYS A 104 7.60 -6.14 3.10
CA LYS A 104 8.47 -7.30 2.87
C LYS A 104 8.12 -8.48 3.78
N GLU A 105 7.95 -8.24 5.09
CA GLU A 105 7.58 -9.27 6.07
C GLU A 105 6.22 -9.90 5.73
N ALA A 106 5.25 -9.09 5.34
CA ALA A 106 3.94 -9.54 4.90
C ALA A 106 3.93 -10.19 3.49
N GLY A 107 5.10 -10.27 2.84
CA GLY A 107 5.29 -11.00 1.59
C GLY A 107 4.78 -10.30 0.34
N LEU A 108 4.46 -9.00 0.41
CA LEU A 108 3.92 -8.24 -0.72
C LEU A 108 4.86 -8.38 -1.93
N PHE A 109 6.18 -8.25 -1.76
CA PHE A 109 7.09 -8.23 -2.91
C PHE A 109 7.68 -9.59 -3.33
N ASN A 110 7.11 -10.70 -2.84
CA ASN A 110 7.61 -12.04 -3.17
C ASN A 110 7.23 -12.43 -4.61
N ARG A 111 8.18 -12.98 -5.38
CA ARG A 111 7.99 -13.39 -6.79
C ARG A 111 7.02 -14.57 -7.00
N LYS A 112 6.47 -15.15 -5.93
CA LYS A 112 5.58 -16.32 -5.99
C LYS A 112 4.10 -15.92 -5.91
N SER A 113 3.56 -15.33 -6.97
CA SER A 113 2.13 -15.43 -7.27
C SER A 113 1.95 -16.27 -8.55
N ARG A 114 2.40 -17.53 -8.47
CA ARG A 114 2.03 -18.56 -9.44
C ARG A 114 1.06 -19.46 -8.68
N HIS A 115 -0.21 -19.44 -9.09
CA HIS A 115 -1.35 -20.10 -8.42
C HIS A 115 -1.81 -19.30 -7.20
N ASP A 116 -2.77 -18.42 -7.42
CA ASP A 116 -4.17 -18.68 -7.06
C ASP A 116 -5.02 -18.27 -8.28
#